data_AF-A0A925LIX1-F1
#
_entry.id   AF-A0A925LIX1-F1
#
_cell.length_a   1.000
_cell.length_b   1.000
_cell.length_c   1.000
_cell.angle_alpha   90.00
_cell.angle_beta   90.00
_cell.angle_gamma   90.00
#
_symmetry.space_group_name_H-M   'P 1'
#
loop_
_entity.id
_entity.type
_entity.pdbx_description
1 polymer ?
#
loop_
_entity_poly.entity_id
_entity_poly.type
_entity_poly.pdbx_seq_one_letter_code
_entity_poly.pdbx_strand_id
1 'polypeptide(L)'
;GMETLDGDLQNIVESFVEASIKAEDGTKVINNAVTQMETIGKKFEASTEVIDTLGEKSQEIGQIVSLITSIAQQTNLLALNAAIEAARAGSQGRGFAVVADEVRKLAEQSAGAAREISSLIQIIQDEINLAVQSMAEGNGAVQAGIAMVGNAGKSFYSISSEILNVSNEMMEVSGVIEEVFSGTEDIIKSMERSNQFTTSLSENILLMTSLLDHPT
;
A
#
# COMPACT_ATOMS: atom_id res chain seq x y z
N GLY A 1 4.41 49.26 9.67
CA GLY A 1 3.10 49.41 9.01
C GLY A 1 3.10 48.61 7.73
N MET A 2 3.58 49.22 6.64
CA MET A 2 3.76 48.54 5.35
C MET A 2 4.83 47.45 5.39
N GLU A 3 6.05 47.75 5.86
CA GLU A 3 7.14 46.75 6.01
C GLU A 3 6.74 45.53 6.83
N THR A 4 5.97 45.73 7.90
CA THR A 4 5.48 44.63 8.74
C THR A 4 4.45 43.76 8.00
N LEU A 5 3.54 44.38 7.23
CA LEU A 5 2.51 43.64 6.50
C LEU A 5 3.09 42.91 5.28
N ASP A 6 4.05 43.51 4.60
CA ASP A 6 4.81 42.91 3.50
C ASP A 6 5.63 41.70 4.00
N GLY A 7 6.29 41.83 5.15
CA GLY A 7 6.96 40.72 5.81
C GLY A 7 6.02 39.58 6.21
N ASP A 8 4.84 39.90 6.75
CA ASP A 8 3.83 38.89 7.10
C ASP A 8 3.32 38.13 5.86
N LEU A 9 3.07 38.84 4.75
CA LEU A 9 2.69 38.22 3.46
C LEU A 9 3.79 37.31 2.93
N GLN A 10 5.04 37.76 2.97
CA GLN A 10 6.18 37.00 2.48
C GLN A 10 6.35 35.68 3.28
N ASN A 11 6.19 35.73 4.60
CA ASN A 11 6.22 34.55 5.47
C ASN A 11 5.08 33.56 5.15
N ILE A 12 3.89 34.05 4.81
CA ILE A 12 2.76 33.20 4.44
C ILE A 12 3.00 32.54 3.08
N VAL A 13 3.50 33.28 2.08
CA VAL A 13 3.85 32.72 0.77
C VAL A 13 4.93 31.66 0.92
N GLU A 14 5.97 31.91 1.72
CA GLU A 14 7.02 30.91 2.00
C GLU A 14 6.44 29.66 2.67
N SER A 15 5.52 29.82 3.62
CA SER A 15 4.83 28.69 4.27
C SER A 15 4.00 27.86 3.29
N PHE A 16 3.34 28.50 2.32
CA PHE A 16 2.62 27.80 1.25
C PHE A 16 3.55 27.07 0.30
N VAL A 17 4.67 27.67 -0.09
CA VAL A 17 5.69 27.00 -0.90
C VAL A 17 6.20 25.75 -0.19
N GLU A 18 6.54 25.83 1.10
CA GLU A 18 6.93 24.66 1.89
C GLU A 18 5.82 23.59 1.94
N ALA A 19 4.57 24.00 2.15
CA ALA A 19 3.45 23.08 2.19
C ALA A 19 3.25 22.36 0.83
N SER A 20 3.45 23.08 -0.29
CA SER A 20 3.38 22.51 -1.63
C SER A 20 4.47 21.47 -1.85
N ILE A 21 5.71 21.76 -1.44
CA ILE A 21 6.83 20.81 -1.52
C ILE A 21 6.52 19.55 -0.71
N LYS A 22 6.01 19.70 0.52
CA LYS A 22 5.62 18.56 1.38
C LYS A 22 4.49 17.73 0.74
N ALA A 23 3.52 18.36 0.08
CA ALA A 23 2.45 17.66 -0.63
C ALA A 23 2.98 16.90 -1.87
N GLU A 24 3.92 17.49 -2.60
CA GLU A 24 4.58 16.84 -3.73
C GLU A 24 5.41 15.63 -3.28
N ASP A 25 6.18 15.77 -2.20
CA ASP A 25 6.91 14.65 -1.61
C ASP A 25 5.98 13.55 -1.09
N GLY A 26 4.84 13.93 -0.50
CA GLY A 26 3.76 12.99 -0.16
C GLY A 26 3.28 12.20 -1.39
N THR A 27 3.11 12.87 -2.53
CA THR A 27 2.74 12.23 -3.80
C THR A 27 3.81 11.25 -4.27
N LYS A 28 5.10 11.60 -4.16
CA LYS A 28 6.21 10.68 -4.50
C LYS A 28 6.21 9.44 -3.61
N VAL A 29 6.01 9.61 -2.30
CA VAL A 29 5.91 8.48 -1.35
C VAL A 29 4.75 7.57 -1.70
N ILE A 30 3.59 8.13 -2.05
CA ILE A 30 2.43 7.35 -2.49
C ILE A 30 2.73 6.55 -3.76
N ASN A 31 3.34 7.17 -4.78
CA ASN A 31 3.68 6.46 -6.02
C ASN A 31 4.66 5.30 -5.78
N ASN A 32 5.63 5.50 -4.89
CA ASN A 32 6.53 4.43 -4.46
C ASN A 32 5.76 3.31 -3.74
N ALA A 33 4.81 3.66 -2.86
CA ALA A 33 3.97 2.69 -2.17
C ALA A 33 3.08 1.88 -3.15
N VAL A 34 2.51 2.51 -4.18
CA VAL A 34 1.78 1.80 -5.25
C VAL A 34 2.68 0.81 -5.96
N THR A 35 3.84 1.24 -6.41
CA THR A 35 4.81 0.38 -7.12
C THR A 35 5.24 -0.81 -6.25
N GLN A 36 5.43 -0.57 -4.95
CA GLN A 36 5.77 -1.62 -4.00
C GLN A 36 4.62 -2.62 -3.81
N MET A 37 3.37 -2.14 -3.74
CA MET A 37 2.18 -3.00 -3.65
C MET A 37 1.99 -3.83 -4.91
N GLU A 38 2.18 -3.27 -6.11
CA GLU A 38 2.16 -4.03 -7.37
C GLU A 38 3.22 -5.13 -7.39
N THR A 39 4.42 -4.83 -6.87
CA THR A 39 5.49 -5.82 -6.74
C THR A 39 5.12 -6.93 -5.77
N ILE A 40 4.45 -6.61 -4.66
CA ILE A 40 3.95 -7.59 -3.71
C ILE A 40 2.87 -8.47 -4.36
N GLY A 41 1.93 -7.87 -5.12
CA GLY A 41 0.90 -8.60 -5.87
C GLY A 41 1.50 -9.64 -6.82
N LYS A 42 2.51 -9.24 -7.62
CA LYS A 42 3.24 -10.18 -8.49
C LYS A 42 3.92 -11.31 -7.72
N LYS A 43 4.41 -11.06 -6.51
CA LYS A 43 5.00 -12.12 -5.65
C LYS A 43 3.94 -13.10 -5.13
N PHE A 44 2.73 -12.63 -4.83
CA PHE A 44 1.61 -13.51 -4.47
C PHE A 44 1.20 -14.40 -5.66
N GLU A 45 1.10 -13.82 -6.86
CA GLU A 45 0.81 -14.57 -8.09
C GLU A 45 1.87 -15.66 -8.35
N ALA A 46 3.16 -15.30 -8.30
CA ALA A 46 4.25 -16.26 -8.48
C ALA A 46 4.25 -17.34 -7.38
N SER A 47 3.92 -16.99 -6.13
CA SER A 47 3.83 -17.97 -5.04
C SER A 47 2.65 -18.93 -5.23
N THR A 48 1.53 -18.43 -5.78
CA THR A 48 0.37 -19.25 -6.11
C THR A 48 0.72 -20.29 -7.16
N GLU A 49 1.43 -19.91 -8.23
CA GLU A 49 1.89 -20.84 -9.28
C GLU A 49 2.78 -21.96 -8.71
N VAL A 50 3.69 -21.62 -7.80
CA VAL A 50 4.56 -22.60 -7.13
C VAL A 50 3.75 -23.56 -6.26
N ILE A 51 2.76 -23.06 -5.52
CA ILE A 51 1.90 -23.88 -4.66
C ILE A 51 0.99 -24.78 -5.50
N ASP A 52 0.44 -24.29 -6.61
CA ASP A 52 -0.36 -25.10 -7.54
C ASP A 52 0.48 -26.25 -8.12
N THR A 53 1.72 -25.96 -8.54
CA THR A 53 2.67 -26.98 -9.00
C THR A 53 2.96 -28.01 -7.90
N LEU A 54 3.08 -27.57 -6.64
CA LEU A 54 3.26 -28.47 -5.50
C LEU A 54 2.02 -29.36 -5.29
N GLY A 55 0.82 -28.82 -5.50
CA GLY A 55 -0.45 -29.55 -5.50
C GLY A 55 -0.47 -30.68 -6.53
N GLU A 56 -0.12 -30.37 -7.79
CA GLU A 56 -0.03 -31.36 -8.86
C GLU A 56 0.99 -32.47 -8.52
N LYS A 57 2.17 -32.09 -8.02
CA LYS A 57 3.21 -33.05 -7.62
C LYS A 57 2.77 -33.93 -6.44
N SER A 58 2.06 -33.36 -5.47
CA SER A 58 1.48 -34.11 -4.36
C SER A 58 0.43 -35.12 -4.83
N GLN A 59 -0.39 -34.74 -5.83
CA GLN A 59 -1.35 -35.64 -6.46
C GLN A 59 -0.66 -36.80 -7.21
N GLU A 60 0.40 -36.52 -7.98
CA GLU A 60 1.22 -37.55 -8.63
C GLU A 60 1.80 -38.54 -7.61
N ILE A 61 2.33 -38.05 -6.48
CA ILE A 61 2.85 -38.91 -5.41
C ILE A 61 1.72 -39.77 -4.83
N GLY A 62 0.52 -39.21 -4.61
CA GLY A 62 -0.64 -39.97 -4.15
C GLY A 62 -0.99 -41.14 -5.08
N GLN A 63 -0.91 -40.94 -6.40
CA GLN A 63 -1.13 -42.01 -7.38
C GLN A 63 -0.07 -43.11 -7.30
N ILE A 64 1.21 -42.74 -7.12
CA ILE A 64 2.31 -43.69 -6.97
C ILE A 64 2.12 -44.52 -5.69
N VAL A 65 1.74 -43.89 -4.57
CA VAL A 65 1.52 -44.58 -3.30
C VAL A 65 0.33 -45.54 -3.37
N SER A 66 -0.73 -45.16 -4.09
CA SER A 66 -1.88 -46.05 -4.37
C SER A 66 -1.46 -47.29 -5.19
N LEU A 67 -0.59 -47.09 -6.20
CA LEU A 67 -0.02 -48.18 -6.98
C LEU A 67 0.85 -49.11 -6.11
N ILE A 68 1.72 -48.56 -5.25
CA ILE A 68 2.54 -49.34 -4.32
C ILE A 68 1.66 -50.18 -3.39
N THR A 69 0.58 -49.60 -2.86
CA THR A 69 -0.39 -50.31 -2.01
C THR A 69 -1.01 -51.49 -2.76
N SER A 70 -1.38 -51.28 -4.04
CA SER A 70 -1.94 -52.32 -4.90
C SER A 70 -0.93 -53.44 -5.21
N ILE A 71 0.33 -53.08 -5.50
CA ILE A 71 1.43 -54.04 -5.73
C ILE A 71 1.69 -54.87 -4.46
N ALA A 72 1.73 -54.23 -3.29
CA ALA A 72 1.91 -54.91 -2.02
C ALA A 72 0.77 -55.91 -1.75
N GLN A 73 -0.48 -55.53 -2.00
CA GLN A 73 -1.64 -56.42 -1.89
C GLN A 73 -1.57 -57.61 -2.86
N GLN A 74 -1.17 -57.39 -4.12
CA GLN A 74 -0.98 -58.48 -5.09
C GLN A 74 0.17 -59.40 -4.68
N THR A 75 1.27 -58.84 -4.18
CA THR A 75 2.44 -59.60 -3.71
C THR A 75 2.06 -60.46 -2.50
N ASN A 76 1.26 -59.92 -1.59
CA ASN A 76 0.71 -60.66 -0.44
C ASN A 76 -0.14 -61.85 -0.90
N LEU A 77 -1.00 -61.65 -1.91
CA LEU A 77 -1.84 -62.71 -2.47
C LEU A 77 -1.02 -63.79 -3.19
N LEU A 78 0.01 -63.39 -3.95
CA LEU A 78 0.94 -64.33 -4.61
C LEU A 78 1.72 -65.15 -3.58
N ALA A 79 2.21 -64.51 -2.51
CA ALA A 79 2.92 -65.15 -1.42
C ALA A 79 2.02 -66.16 -0.67
N LEU A 80 0.75 -65.81 -0.45
CA LEU A 80 -0.24 -66.72 0.12
C LEU A 80 -0.45 -67.96 -0.75
N ASN A 81 -0.62 -67.78 -2.07
CA ASN A 81 -0.77 -68.90 -3.00
C ASN A 81 0.48 -69.79 -3.02
N ALA A 82 1.68 -69.20 -2.96
CA ALA A 82 2.93 -69.94 -2.87
C ALA A 82 3.05 -70.73 -1.56
N ALA A 83 2.61 -70.16 -0.44
CA ALA A 83 2.58 -70.85 0.85
C ALA A 83 1.63 -72.05 0.84
N ILE A 84 0.46 -71.92 0.20
CA ILE A 84 -0.51 -73.01 0.04
C ILE A 84 0.09 -74.14 -0.81
N GLU A 85 0.71 -73.82 -1.95
CA GLU A 85 1.30 -74.84 -2.84
C GLU A 85 2.52 -75.52 -2.19
N ALA A 86 3.32 -74.76 -1.43
CA ALA A 86 4.42 -75.30 -0.64
C ALA A 86 3.94 -76.28 0.45
N ALA A 87 2.82 -75.99 1.12
CA ALA A 87 2.20 -76.92 2.06
C ALA A 87 1.69 -78.19 1.35
N ARG A 88 1.17 -78.06 0.13
CA ARG A 88 0.69 -79.18 -0.69
C ARG A 88 1.81 -80.12 -1.15
N ALA A 89 3.01 -79.58 -1.40
CA ALA A 89 4.21 -80.35 -1.74
C ALA A 89 4.84 -81.11 -0.54
N GLY A 90 4.30 -80.95 0.67
CA GLY A 90 4.71 -81.70 1.85
C GLY A 90 6.17 -81.44 2.25
N SER A 91 6.97 -82.50 2.41
CA SER A 91 8.36 -82.37 2.86
C SER A 91 9.27 -81.62 1.88
N GLN A 92 8.98 -81.70 0.58
CA GLN A 92 9.77 -81.04 -0.48
C GLN A 92 9.51 -79.53 -0.55
N GLY A 93 8.37 -79.06 -0.02
CA GLY A 93 7.97 -77.65 -0.04
C GLY A 93 8.39 -76.85 1.19
N ARG A 94 8.99 -77.46 2.22
CA ARG A 94 9.29 -76.76 3.50
C ARG A 94 10.15 -75.51 3.34
N GLY A 95 11.18 -75.55 2.50
CA GLY A 95 12.03 -74.38 2.23
C GLY A 95 11.27 -73.26 1.52
N PHE A 96 10.42 -73.61 0.55
CA PHE A 96 9.56 -72.65 -0.16
C PHE A 96 8.49 -72.03 0.73
N ALA A 97 7.95 -72.79 1.70
CA ALA A 97 6.96 -72.29 2.65
C ALA A 97 7.54 -71.16 3.53
N VAL A 98 8.79 -71.29 3.98
CA VAL A 98 9.46 -70.26 4.79
C VAL A 98 9.66 -68.98 3.96
N VAL A 99 10.12 -69.12 2.71
CA VAL A 99 10.30 -67.96 1.82
C VAL A 99 8.96 -67.28 1.52
N ALA A 100 7.91 -68.05 1.25
CA ALA A 100 6.58 -67.51 0.97
C ALA A 100 6.02 -66.71 2.16
N ASP A 101 6.19 -67.18 3.39
CA ASP A 101 5.70 -66.46 4.57
C ASP A 101 6.51 -65.18 4.85
N GLU A 102 7.83 -65.18 4.58
CA GLU A 102 8.66 -63.96 4.68
C GLU A 102 8.26 -62.92 3.62
N VAL A 103 8.02 -63.33 2.37
CA VAL A 103 7.52 -62.44 1.31
C VAL A 103 6.14 -61.88 1.67
N ARG A 104 5.25 -62.70 2.24
CA ARG A 104 3.93 -62.28 2.72
C ARG A 104 4.07 -61.17 3.78
N LYS A 105 4.93 -61.39 4.77
CA LYS A 105 5.18 -60.43 5.85
C LYS A 105 5.75 -59.10 5.33
N LEU A 106 6.71 -59.15 4.39
CA LEU A 106 7.25 -57.95 3.74
C LEU A 106 6.17 -57.20 2.97
N ALA A 107 5.28 -57.92 2.25
CA ALA A 107 4.18 -57.32 1.53
C ALA A 107 3.17 -56.62 2.46
N GLU A 108 2.83 -57.23 3.60
CA GLU A 108 1.98 -56.61 4.64
C GLU A 108 2.63 -55.35 5.23
N GLN A 109 3.93 -55.40 5.52
CA GLN A 109 4.70 -54.24 6.01
C GLN A 109 4.75 -53.11 4.97
N SER A 110 5.02 -53.43 3.69
CA SER A 110 4.99 -52.44 2.61
C SER A 110 3.62 -51.80 2.44
N ALA A 111 2.53 -52.58 2.53
CA ALA A 111 1.17 -52.05 2.47
C ALA A 111 0.82 -51.18 3.69
N GLY A 112 1.40 -51.47 4.87
CA GLY A 112 1.29 -50.62 6.05
C GLY A 112 1.97 -49.28 5.84
N ALA A 113 3.24 -49.28 5.46
CA ALA A 113 4.02 -48.08 5.21
C ALA A 113 3.40 -47.20 4.09
N ALA A 114 2.92 -47.82 3.01
CA ALA A 114 2.25 -47.08 1.93
C ALA A 114 0.98 -46.37 2.41
N ARG A 115 0.21 -46.97 3.32
CA ARG A 115 -0.97 -46.32 3.92
C ARG A 115 -0.60 -45.12 4.80
N GLU A 116 0.47 -45.23 5.59
CA GLU A 116 0.98 -44.11 6.38
C GLU A 116 1.42 -42.95 5.49
N ILE A 117 2.18 -43.24 4.42
CA ILE A 117 2.57 -42.23 3.42
C ILE A 117 1.34 -41.61 2.76
N SER A 118 0.32 -42.40 2.42
CA SER A 118 -0.92 -41.88 1.84
C SER A 118 -1.63 -40.90 2.77
N SER A 119 -1.63 -41.17 4.08
CA SER A 119 -2.19 -40.24 5.08
C SER A 119 -1.40 -38.93 5.14
N LEU A 120 -0.07 -38.99 5.07
CA LEU A 120 0.77 -37.79 5.05
C LEU A 120 0.54 -36.96 3.77
N ILE A 121 0.40 -37.62 2.62
CA ILE A 121 0.11 -36.94 1.37
C ILE A 121 -1.25 -36.24 1.41
N GLN A 122 -2.27 -36.85 2.04
CA GLN A 122 -3.56 -36.19 2.22
C GLN A 122 -3.44 -34.92 3.06
N ILE A 123 -2.71 -34.97 4.17
CA ILE A 123 -2.44 -33.79 5.02
C ILE A 123 -1.73 -32.70 4.21
N ILE A 124 -0.71 -33.06 3.44
CA ILE A 124 0.02 -32.12 2.58
C ILE A 124 -0.92 -31.48 1.54
N GLN A 125 -1.81 -32.24 0.92
CA GLN A 125 -2.80 -31.70 -0.03
C GLN A 125 -3.76 -30.71 0.66
N ASP A 126 -4.21 -31.01 1.87
CA ASP A 126 -5.07 -30.12 2.64
C ASP A 126 -4.33 -28.81 3.01
N GLU A 127 -3.06 -28.90 3.42
CA GLU A 127 -2.20 -27.74 3.71
C GLU A 127 -1.93 -26.88 2.45
N ILE A 128 -1.73 -27.52 1.29
CA ILE A 128 -1.59 -26.83 0.00
C ILE A 128 -2.86 -26.04 -0.32
N ASN A 129 -4.04 -26.64 -0.16
CA ASN A 129 -5.31 -25.96 -0.41
C ASN A 129 -5.50 -24.73 0.50
N LEU A 130 -5.12 -24.84 1.78
CA LEU A 130 -5.14 -23.71 2.71
C LEU A 130 -4.16 -22.61 2.30
N ALA A 131 -2.98 -22.98 1.80
CA ALA A 131 -1.99 -22.04 1.30
C ALA A 131 -2.51 -21.30 0.06
N VAL A 132 -3.15 -21.98 -0.90
CA VAL A 132 -3.78 -21.36 -2.08
C VAL A 132 -4.84 -20.34 -1.64
N GLN A 133 -5.71 -20.72 -0.70
CA GLN A 133 -6.73 -19.80 -0.18
C GLN A 133 -6.11 -18.56 0.47
N SER A 134 -5.07 -18.74 1.30
CA SER A 134 -4.36 -17.61 1.93
C SER A 134 -3.68 -16.71 0.92
N MET A 135 -3.13 -17.26 -0.17
CA MET A 135 -2.53 -16.46 -1.24
C MET A 135 -3.58 -15.65 -2.00
N ALA A 136 -4.75 -16.22 -2.25
CA ALA A 136 -5.87 -15.52 -2.90
C ALA A 136 -6.39 -14.37 -2.02
N GLU A 137 -6.58 -14.60 -0.73
CA GLU A 137 -6.97 -13.57 0.25
C GLU A 137 -5.90 -12.47 0.35
N GLY A 138 -4.62 -12.85 0.39
CA GLY A 138 -3.49 -11.92 0.39
C GLY A 138 -3.44 -11.04 -0.85
N ASN A 139 -3.65 -11.62 -2.04
CA ASN A 139 -3.74 -10.85 -3.29
C ASN A 139 -4.92 -9.88 -3.27
N GLY A 140 -6.09 -10.30 -2.77
CA GLY A 140 -7.24 -9.42 -2.58
C GLY A 140 -6.94 -8.23 -1.66
N ALA A 141 -6.23 -8.47 -0.55
CA ALA A 141 -5.80 -7.42 0.37
C ALA A 141 -4.82 -6.44 -0.28
N VAL A 142 -3.90 -6.92 -1.13
CA VAL A 142 -2.99 -6.06 -1.91
C VAL A 142 -3.75 -5.16 -2.87
N GLN A 143 -4.73 -5.69 -3.61
CA GLN A 143 -5.56 -4.91 -4.53
C GLN A 143 -6.35 -3.80 -3.80
N ALA A 144 -6.93 -4.13 -2.64
CA ALA A 144 -7.56 -3.13 -1.79
C ALA A 144 -6.56 -2.08 -1.29
N GLY A 145 -5.35 -2.50 -0.94
CA GLY A 145 -4.23 -1.62 -0.56
C GLY A 145 -3.86 -0.63 -1.67
N ILE A 146 -3.73 -1.10 -2.91
CA ILE A 146 -3.46 -0.25 -4.09
C ILE A 146 -4.55 0.82 -4.23
N ALA A 147 -5.82 0.44 -4.12
CA ALA A 147 -6.93 1.38 -4.22
C ALA A 147 -6.90 2.46 -3.12
N MET A 148 -6.62 2.07 -1.86
CA MET A 148 -6.52 3.00 -0.73
C MET A 148 -5.35 3.98 -0.90
N VAL A 149 -4.17 3.46 -1.27
CA VAL A 149 -2.97 4.27 -1.50
C VAL A 149 -3.20 5.22 -2.68
N GLY A 150 -3.84 4.77 -3.75
CA GLY A 150 -4.22 5.62 -4.89
C GLY A 150 -5.16 6.77 -4.50
N ASN A 151 -6.11 6.53 -3.58
CA ASN A 151 -6.97 7.59 -3.06
C ASN A 151 -6.19 8.62 -2.23
N ALA A 152 -5.24 8.18 -1.39
CA ALA A 152 -4.36 9.08 -0.67
C ALA A 152 -3.51 9.94 -1.64
N GLY A 153 -3.06 9.38 -2.76
CA GLY A 153 -2.37 10.14 -3.81
C GLY A 153 -3.23 11.24 -4.42
N LYS A 154 -4.51 10.96 -4.69
CA LYS A 154 -5.47 11.98 -5.16
C LYS A 154 -5.63 13.11 -4.13
N SER A 155 -5.69 12.79 -2.83
CA SER A 155 -5.77 13.79 -1.77
C SER A 155 -4.54 14.70 -1.74
N PHE A 156 -3.32 14.16 -1.87
CA PHE A 156 -2.11 14.99 -1.95
C PHE A 156 -2.09 15.88 -3.19
N TYR A 157 -2.56 15.37 -4.33
CA TYR A 157 -2.70 16.18 -5.55
C TYR A 157 -3.67 17.34 -5.36
N SER A 158 -4.84 17.09 -4.75
CA SER A 158 -5.81 18.15 -4.41
C SER A 158 -5.21 19.18 -3.45
N ILE A 159 -4.50 18.74 -2.40
CA ILE A 159 -3.83 19.64 -1.45
C ILE A 159 -2.81 20.54 -2.16
N SER A 160 -1.97 19.97 -3.03
CA SER A 160 -0.99 20.76 -3.79
C SER A 160 -1.68 21.79 -4.69
N SER A 161 -2.79 21.42 -5.34
CA SER A 161 -3.57 22.35 -6.17
C SER A 161 -4.21 23.48 -5.34
N GLU A 162 -4.75 23.19 -4.16
CA GLU A 162 -5.33 24.21 -3.29
C GLU A 162 -4.27 25.17 -2.76
N ILE A 163 -3.10 24.66 -2.37
CA ILE A 163 -1.97 25.49 -1.92
C ILE A 163 -1.53 26.46 -3.03
N LEU A 164 -1.45 26.00 -4.28
CA LEU A 164 -1.11 26.87 -5.41
C LEU A 164 -2.16 27.96 -5.63
N ASN A 165 -3.45 27.64 -5.49
CA ASN A 165 -4.52 28.63 -5.61
C ASN A 165 -4.41 29.70 -4.51
N VAL A 166 -4.24 29.29 -3.25
CA VAL A 166 -4.10 30.25 -2.14
C VAL A 166 -2.83 31.09 -2.28
N SER A 167 -1.73 30.52 -2.78
CA SER A 167 -0.52 31.28 -3.08
C SER A 167 -0.77 32.36 -4.16
N ASN A 168 -1.59 32.09 -5.16
CA ASN A 168 -1.96 33.08 -6.18
C ASN A 168 -2.86 34.17 -5.60
N GLU A 169 -3.85 33.81 -4.78
CA GLU A 169 -4.71 34.77 -4.08
C GLU A 169 -3.88 35.70 -3.17
N MET A 170 -2.85 35.17 -2.51
CA MET A 170 -1.97 36.01 -1.68
C MET A 170 -1.12 37.00 -2.46
N MET A 171 -0.70 36.66 -3.69
CA MET A 171 -0.04 37.62 -4.57
C MET A 171 -0.99 38.74 -4.99
N GLU A 172 -2.27 38.43 -5.23
CA GLU A 172 -3.29 39.44 -5.53
C GLU A 172 -3.54 40.37 -4.33
N VAL A 173 -3.66 39.79 -3.12
CA VAL A 173 -3.81 40.55 -1.86
C VAL A 173 -2.62 41.48 -1.64
N SER A 174 -1.39 41.04 -1.94
CA SER A 174 -0.19 41.88 -1.87
C SER A 174 -0.31 43.12 -2.76
N GLY A 175 -0.80 42.95 -4.00
CA GLY A 175 -1.02 44.06 -4.92
C GLY A 175 -2.07 45.06 -4.43
N VAL A 176 -3.18 44.56 -3.88
CA VAL A 176 -4.23 45.41 -3.29
C VAL A 176 -3.69 46.21 -2.10
N ILE A 177 -2.85 45.59 -1.27
CA ILE A 177 -2.24 46.25 -0.11
C ILE A 177 -1.32 47.40 -0.56
N GLU A 178 -0.51 47.19 -1.59
CA GLU A 178 0.38 48.21 -2.15
C GLU A 178 -0.41 49.43 -2.66
N GLU A 179 -1.55 49.18 -3.34
CA GLU A 179 -2.47 50.23 -3.80
C GLU A 179 -3.10 51.01 -2.62
N VAL A 180 -3.54 50.31 -1.57
CA VAL A 180 -4.12 50.94 -0.37
C VAL A 180 -3.11 51.83 0.35
N PHE A 181 -1.84 51.39 0.44
CA PHE A 181 -0.79 52.21 1.05
C PHE A 181 -0.51 53.47 0.24
N SER A 182 -0.40 53.35 -1.09
CA SER A 182 -0.24 54.52 -1.97
C SER A 182 -1.39 55.52 -1.81
N GLY A 183 -2.64 55.03 -1.81
CA GLY A 183 -3.81 55.89 -1.59
C GLY A 183 -3.84 56.55 -0.21
N THR A 184 -3.35 55.86 0.82
CA THR A 184 -3.24 56.43 2.18
C THR A 184 -2.20 57.56 2.23
N GLU A 185 -1.08 57.41 1.53
CA GLU A 185 -0.06 58.45 1.42
C GLU A 185 -0.60 59.72 0.73
N ASP A 186 -1.40 59.54 -0.32
CA ASP A 186 -2.07 60.64 -1.03
C ASP A 186 -3.12 61.34 -0.16
N ILE A 187 -3.84 60.59 0.69
CA ILE A 187 -4.75 61.15 1.69
C ILE A 187 -3.98 62.00 2.71
N ILE A 188 -2.85 61.50 3.23
CA ILE A 188 -2.00 62.24 4.19
C ILE A 188 -1.54 63.55 3.55
N LYS A 189 -1.01 63.51 2.32
CA LYS A 189 -0.58 64.71 1.58
C LYS A 189 -1.72 65.71 1.39
N SER A 190 -2.93 65.22 1.10
CA SER A 190 -4.12 66.05 0.95
C SER A 190 -4.55 66.69 2.28
N MET A 191 -4.44 65.96 3.38
CA MET A 191 -4.74 66.44 4.73
C MET A 191 -3.75 67.53 5.17
N GLU A 192 -2.45 67.35 4.88
CA GLU A 192 -1.42 68.38 5.13
C GLU A 192 -1.72 69.68 4.37
N ARG A 193 -2.05 69.57 3.07
CA ARG A 193 -2.45 70.74 2.26
C ARG A 193 -3.69 71.43 2.82
N SER A 194 -4.68 70.66 3.27
CA SER A 194 -5.89 71.21 3.90
C SER A 194 -5.59 71.92 5.22
N ASN A 195 -4.68 71.38 6.02
CA ASN A 195 -4.25 72.00 7.27
C ASN A 195 -3.45 73.29 7.03
N GLN A 196 -2.55 73.29 6.04
CA GLN A 196 -1.84 74.50 5.60
C GLN A 196 -2.82 75.58 5.12
N PHE A 197 -3.79 75.20 4.29
CA PHE A 197 -4.84 76.10 3.82
C PHE A 197 -5.65 76.70 4.98
N THR A 198 -6.03 75.87 5.96
CA THR A 198 -6.78 76.31 7.15
C THR A 198 -5.96 77.29 8.00
N THR A 199 -4.65 77.04 8.15
CA THR A 199 -3.73 77.95 8.84
C THR A 199 -3.63 79.30 8.13
N SER A 200 -3.35 79.30 6.82
CA SER A 200 -3.27 80.55 6.03
C SER A 200 -4.59 81.31 5.99
N LEU A 201 -5.72 80.61 5.97
CA LEU A 201 -7.04 81.25 6.06
C LEU A 201 -7.23 81.94 7.41
N SER A 202 -6.81 81.29 8.50
CA SER A 202 -6.88 81.85 9.85
C SER A 202 -6.01 83.10 9.99
N GLU A 203 -4.79 83.08 9.45
CA GLU A 203 -3.89 84.25 9.40
C GLU A 203 -4.52 85.43 8.62
N ASN A 204 -5.12 85.14 7.46
CA ASN A 204 -5.80 86.16 6.66
C ASN A 204 -7.01 86.78 7.38
N ILE A 205 -7.81 85.96 8.08
CA ILE A 205 -8.93 86.45 8.89
C ILE A 205 -8.41 87.38 10.00
N LEU A 206 -7.34 86.99 10.70
CA LEU A 206 -6.74 87.81 11.76
C LEU A 206 -6.26 89.17 11.23
N LEU A 207 -5.62 89.17 10.04
CA LEU A 207 -5.18 90.37 9.35
C LEU A 207 -6.36 91.27 8.95
N MET A 208 -7.47 90.69 8.46
CA MET A 208 -8.68 91.44 8.15
C MET A 208 -9.30 92.06 9.40
N THR A 209 -9.35 91.34 10.52
CA THR A 209 -9.88 91.89 11.78
C THR A 209 -9.03 93.05 12.31
N SER A 210 -7.70 92.98 12.22
CA SER A 210 -6.84 94.08 12.69
C SER A 210 -6.97 95.34 11.82
N LEU A 211 -7.20 95.17 10.52
CA LEU A 211 -7.50 96.29 9.61
C LEU A 211 -8.87 96.95 9.90
N LEU A 212 -9.83 96.18 10.42
CA LEU A 212 -11.16 96.69 10.78
C LEU A 212 -11.16 97.40 12.15
N ASP A 213 -10.34 96.96 13.11
CA ASP A 213 -10.21 97.58 14.45
C ASP A 213 -9.37 98.88 14.45
N HIS A 214 -8.69 99.20 13.34
CA HIS A 214 -8.08 100.51 13.08
C HIS A 214 -8.77 101.22 11.91
N PRO A 215 -10.01 101.70 12.07
CA PRO A 215 -10.56 102.64 11.11
C PRO A 215 -9.83 103.97 11.30
N THR A 216 -9.30 104.50 10.21
CA THR A 216 -8.64 105.81 10.07
C THR A 216 -9.18 106.90 10.99
#